data_AF-A0A413TQZ1-F1
#
_entry.id   AF-A0A413TQZ1-F1
#
_cell.length_a   1.000
_cell.length_b   1.000
_cell.length_c   1.000
_cell.angle_alpha   90.00
_cell.angle_beta   90.00
_cell.angle_gamma   90.00
#
_symmetry.space_group_name_H-M   'P 1'
#
loop_
_entity.id
_entity.type
_entity.pdbx_description
1 polymer ?
#
loop_
_entity_poly.entity_id
_entity_poly.type
_entity_poly.pdbx_seq_one_letter_code
_entity_poly.pdbx_strand_id
1 'polypeptide(L)' 'MNTSIKGKKPKYSKVGKKIKKGLIDKNMTARELADQVGTSPQYLNKIIHGVRPGNKYLAEIGRILEIDLAA' A
#
# COMPACT_ATOMS: atom_id res chain seq x y z
N MET A 1 -4.27 16.74 11.09
CA MET A 1 -4.95 15.70 10.28
C MET A 1 -5.19 16.31 8.91
N ASN A 2 -4.50 15.87 7.86
CA ASN A 2 -4.58 16.55 6.56
C ASN A 2 -5.64 15.89 5.68
N THR A 3 -6.82 16.49 5.69
CA THR A 3 -7.92 16.21 4.76
C THR A 3 -7.93 17.21 3.61
N SER A 4 -8.32 16.71 2.43
CA SER A 4 -8.79 17.45 1.24
C SER A 4 -7.75 17.95 0.23
N ILE A 5 -7.62 17.21 -0.88
CA ILE A 5 -7.34 17.78 -2.21
C ILE A 5 -8.37 17.17 -3.19
N LYS A 6 -9.52 17.82 -3.33
CA LYS A 6 -10.38 17.64 -4.52
C LYS A 6 -9.59 18.14 -5.74
N GLY A 7 -9.36 17.27 -6.73
CA GLY A 7 -8.89 17.68 -8.08
C GLY A 7 -7.51 17.21 -8.56
N LYS A 8 -6.72 16.47 -7.77
CA LYS A 8 -5.48 15.83 -8.24
C LYS A 8 -5.56 14.33 -7.96
N LYS A 9 -5.25 13.48 -8.95
CA LYS A 9 -5.17 12.01 -8.78
C LYS A 9 -4.43 11.72 -7.47
N PRO A 10 -4.97 10.89 -6.56
CA PRO A 10 -4.42 10.75 -5.22
C PRO A 10 -2.97 10.28 -5.30
N LYS A 11 -2.05 11.19 -4.97
CA LYS A 11 -0.61 10.97 -5.06
C LYS A 11 -0.26 9.81 -4.13
N TYR A 12 0.36 8.76 -4.67
CA TYR A 12 0.85 7.65 -3.86
C TYR A 12 1.77 8.16 -2.75
N SER A 13 1.62 7.61 -1.54
CA SER A 13 2.54 7.89 -0.44
C SER A 13 3.94 7.32 -0.77
N LYS A 14 4.98 7.71 -0.02
CA LYS A 14 6.34 7.12 -0.21
C LYS A 14 6.28 5.59 -0.12
N VAL A 15 5.59 5.08 0.90
CA VAL A 15 5.32 3.65 1.10
C VAL A 15 4.47 3.08 -0.04
N GLY A 16 3.40 3.78 -0.44
CA GLY A 16 2.52 3.34 -1.53
C GLY A 16 3.21 3.18 -2.87
N LYS A 17 4.22 4.02 -3.15
CA LYS A 17 5.08 3.85 -4.35
C LYS A 17 5.92 2.59 -4.27
N LYS A 18 6.53 2.30 -3.11
CA LYS A 18 7.28 1.06 -2.88
C LYS A 18 6.38 -0.16 -3.08
N ILE A 19 5.18 -0.15 -2.49
CA ILE A 19 4.17 -1.21 -2.65
C ILE A 19 3.80 -1.40 -4.12
N LYS A 20 3.50 -0.31 -4.84
CA LYS A 20 3.15 -0.39 -6.28
C LYS A 20 4.29 -0.96 -7.12
N LYS A 21 5.54 -0.61 -6.81
CA LYS A 21 6.71 -1.18 -7.48
C LYS A 21 6.81 -2.68 -7.19
N GLY A 22 6.75 -3.09 -5.91
CA GLY A 22 6.84 -4.51 -5.54
C GLY A 22 5.72 -5.36 -6.14
N LEU A 23 4.51 -4.81 -6.28
CA LEU A 23 3.41 -5.47 -7.00
C LEU A 23 3.77 -5.73 -8.47
N ILE A 24 4.40 -4.78 -9.16
CA ILE A 24 4.84 -4.95 -10.55
C ILE A 24 5.97 -5.98 -10.62
N ASP A 25 6.98 -5.85 -9.74
CA ASP A 25 8.14 -6.74 -9.71
C ASP A 25 7.73 -8.20 -9.47
N LYS A 26 6.65 -8.44 -8.69
CA LYS A 26 6.09 -9.77 -8.43
C LYS A 26 4.95 -10.19 -9.36
N ASN A 27 4.60 -9.38 -10.37
CA ASN A 27 3.42 -9.58 -11.23
C ASN A 27 2.14 -9.89 -10.42
N MET A 28 1.95 -9.18 -9.31
CA MET A 28 0.89 -9.38 -8.32
C MET A 28 -0.08 -8.21 -8.34
N THR A 29 -1.37 -8.49 -8.19
CA THR A 29 -2.40 -7.47 -8.05
C THR A 29 -2.52 -7.00 -6.59
N ALA A 30 -3.02 -5.77 -6.40
CA ALA A 30 -3.33 -5.27 -5.06
C ALA A 30 -4.41 -6.11 -4.35
N ARG A 31 -5.27 -6.81 -5.10
CA ARG A 31 -6.28 -7.71 -4.54
C ARG A 31 -5.60 -8.95 -3.94
N GLU A 32 -4.75 -9.62 -4.71
CA GLU A 32 -4.02 -10.80 -4.24
C GLU A 32 -3.14 -10.48 -3.03
N LEU A 33 -2.46 -9.32 -3.04
CA LEU A 33 -1.71 -8.87 -1.87
C LEU A 33 -2.62 -8.67 -0.66
N ALA A 34 -3.80 -8.06 -0.84
CA ALA A 34 -4.75 -7.86 0.26
C ALA A 34 -5.24 -9.20 0.82
N ASP A 35 -5.54 -10.17 -0.05
CA ASP A 35 -5.97 -11.51 0.33
C ASP A 35 -4.86 -12.25 1.11
N GLN A 36 -3.60 -12.18 0.66
CA GLN A 36 -2.44 -12.77 1.35
C GLN A 36 -2.15 -12.12 2.72
N VAL A 37 -2.32 -10.80 2.81
CA VAL A 37 -2.15 -10.04 4.06
C VAL A 37 -3.33 -10.25 5.02
N GLY A 38 -4.46 -10.77 4.54
CA GLY A 38 -5.69 -10.92 5.32
C GLY A 38 -6.41 -9.59 5.58
N THR A 39 -6.36 -8.66 4.61
CA THR A 39 -7.03 -7.35 4.68
C THR A 39 -7.94 -7.13 3.47
N SER A 40 -8.81 -6.12 3.53
CA SER A 40 -9.61 -5.75 2.36
C SER A 40 -8.78 -4.95 1.34
N PRO A 41 -9.03 -5.12 0.02
CA PRO A 41 -8.41 -4.31 -1.03
C PRO A 41 -8.65 -2.80 -0.85
N GLN A 42 -9.79 -2.41 -0.28
CA GLN A 42 -10.10 -1.01 0.03
C GLN A 42 -9.20 -0.46 1.14
N TYR A 43 -8.90 -1.27 2.17
CA TYR A 43 -7.98 -0.88 3.22
C TYR A 43 -6.55 -0.74 2.67
N LEU A 44 -6.10 -1.70 1.85
CA LEU A 44 -4.80 -1.63 1.20
C LEU A 44 -4.66 -0.38 0.31
N ASN A 45 -5.68 -0.04 -0.47
CA ASN A 45 -5.68 1.20 -1.26
C ASN A 45 -5.56 2.46 -0.38
N LYS A 46 -6.19 2.48 0.81
CA LYS A 46 -6.02 3.58 1.77
C LYS A 46 -4.58 3.69 2.27
N ILE A 47 -3.85 2.57 2.43
CA ILE A 47 -2.41 2.58 2.76
C ILE A 47 -1.58 3.13 1.59
N ILE A 48 -1.84 2.63 0.38
CA ILE A 48 -1.14 3.03 -0.86
C ILE A 48 -1.26 4.55 -1.11
N HIS A 49 -2.41 5.14 -0.82
CA HIS A 49 -2.64 6.59 -0.95
C HIS A 49 -2.31 7.39 0.32
N GLY A 50 -1.78 6.75 1.37
CA GLY A 50 -1.39 7.43 2.62
C GLY A 50 -2.55 7.95 3.47
N VAL A 51 -3.78 7.51 3.19
CA VAL A 51 -5.00 7.81 3.98
C VAL A 51 -4.99 7.05 5.31
N ARG A 52 -4.31 5.90 5.33
CA ARG A 52 -4.06 5.10 6.53
C ARG A 52 -2.56 4.80 6.63
N PRO A 53 -1.99 4.83 7.83
CA PRO A 53 -0.57 4.53 8.01
C PRO A 53 -0.29 3.04 7.77
N GLY A 54 -1.24 2.16 8.11
CA GLY A 54 -1.14 0.74 7.80
C GLY A 54 -0.17 -0.04 8.68
N ASN A 55 0.27 0.51 9.82
CA ASN A 55 1.32 -0.02 10.70
C ASN A 55 1.21 -1.53 10.98
N LYS A 56 -0.01 -2.05 11.17
CA LYS A 56 -0.27 -3.48 11.39
C LYS A 56 0.16 -4.37 10.22
N TYR A 57 0.03 -3.86 8.99
CA TYR A 57 0.21 -4.64 7.76
C TYR A 57 1.50 -4.32 7.02
N LEU A 58 2.21 -3.23 7.34
CA LEU A 58 3.42 -2.84 6.62
C LEU A 58 4.52 -3.91 6.69
N ALA A 59 4.69 -4.54 7.85
CA ALA A 59 5.66 -5.62 8.02
C ALA A 59 5.33 -6.82 7.12
N GLU A 60 4.05 -7.24 7.11
CA GLU A 60 3.61 -8.37 6.29
C GLU A 60 3.64 -8.06 4.79
N ILE A 61 3.22 -6.86 4.40
CA ILE A 61 3.32 -6.41 3.00
C ILE A 61 4.78 -6.38 2.56
N GLY A 62 5.69 -5.88 3.40
CA GLY A 62 7.13 -5.87 3.12
C GLY A 62 7.69 -7.28 2.94
N ARG A 63 7.27 -8.24 3.79
CA ARG A 63 7.65 -9.65 3.66
C ARG A 63 7.13 -10.26 2.35
N ILE A 64 5.83 -10.11 2.04
CA ILE A 64 5.21 -10.69 0.84
C ILE A 64 5.82 -10.10 -0.42
N LEU A 65 6.05 -8.78 -0.44
CA LEU A 65 6.61 -8.11 -1.60
C LEU A 65 8.15 -8.16 -1.65
N GLU A 66 8.82 -8.73 -0.63
CA GLU A 66 10.28 -8.75 -0.49
C GLU A 66 10.92 -7.36 -0.63
N ILE A 67 10.29 -6.36 -0.01
CA ILE A 67 10.76 -4.97 -0.04
C ILE A 67 10.81 -4.39 1.37
N ASP A 68 11.77 -3.49 1.57
CA ASP A 68 11.85 -2.74 2.81
C ASP A 68 10.84 -1.58 2.82
N LEU A 69 9.78 -1.74 3.61
CA LEU A 69 8.77 -0.70 3.88
C LEU A 69 9.02 0.06 5.17
N ALA A 70 9.98 -0.38 5.99
CA ALA A 70 10.44 0.42 7.12
C ALA A 70 11.13 1.69 6.57
N ALA A 71 10.96 2.78 7.31
CA ALA A 71 11.65 4.04 7.11
C ALA A 71 12.33 4.38 8.42
#